data_AF-A0A537IID4-F1
#
_entry.id   AF-A0A537IID4-F1
#
_cell.length_a   1.000
_cell.length_b   1.000
_cell.length_c   1.000
_cell.angle_alpha   90.00
_cell.angle_beta   90.00
_cell.angle_gamma   90.00
#
_symmetry.space_group_name_H-M   'P 1'
#
loop_
_entity.id
_entity.type
_entity.pdbx_description
1 polymer ?
#
loop_
_entity_poly.entity_id
_entity_poly.type
_entity_poly.pdbx_seq_one_letter_code
_entity_poly.pdbx_strand_id
1 'polypeptide(L)'
;MLIFCSLISRVSATEFYRAFVLNLIISNLIGLQFRAGRYKFQHSSTMRFFKKIFGKGQPSRPMEPVFPGEGYTIVKLEMKDGLALATVNNAYDNYANKAFYPWFVGVELQVIDKNDNGHPTDEEAARLNIIQEELETFLKEQHTVHSIARVTRNGFRDIMMYIDKPKLTQEEVNNFFNGIQKDREVNFGIHQDSSWNAVSGFIK
;
A
#
# COMPACT_ATOMS: atom_id res chain seq x y z
N MET A 1 23.56 12.81 -37.94
CA MET A 1 23.36 14.13 -37.32
C MET A 1 22.25 13.96 -36.26
N LEU A 2 22.58 13.34 -35.12
CA LEU A 2 22.92 13.96 -33.83
C LEU A 2 21.76 14.73 -33.14
N ILE A 3 21.21 14.06 -32.12
CA ILE A 3 20.87 14.51 -30.74
C ILE A 3 19.70 15.50 -30.53
N PHE A 4 18.68 15.04 -29.79
CA PHE A 4 18.29 15.43 -28.41
C PHE A 4 17.14 14.48 -27.98
N CYS A 5 17.32 13.45 -27.17
CA CYS A 5 17.67 13.36 -25.75
C CYS A 5 16.61 13.92 -24.78
N SER A 6 16.04 13.00 -23.98
CA SER A 6 15.51 13.20 -22.62
C SER A 6 14.20 13.98 -22.43
N LEU A 7 13.09 13.24 -22.27
CA LEU A 7 11.98 13.65 -21.42
C LEU A 7 11.29 12.41 -20.81
N ILE A 8 12.02 11.71 -19.92
CA ILE A 8 11.41 10.84 -18.92
C ILE A 8 11.89 11.40 -17.58
N SER A 9 11.10 12.30 -17.01
CA SER A 9 11.40 12.94 -15.74
C SER A 9 10.13 13.01 -14.91
N ARG A 10 10.08 12.18 -13.86
CA ARG A 10 9.34 12.39 -12.61
C ARG A 10 7.81 12.30 -12.70
N VAL A 11 7.29 11.07 -12.70
CA VAL A 11 6.03 10.78 -12.00
C VAL A 11 6.43 10.47 -10.56
N SER A 12 5.97 11.26 -9.58
CA SER A 12 6.26 10.97 -8.17
C SER A 12 5.51 9.72 -7.73
N ALA A 13 6.03 8.96 -6.75
CA ALA A 13 5.37 7.78 -6.19
C ALA A 13 3.90 8.06 -5.77
N THR A 14 3.61 9.31 -5.43
CA THR A 14 2.28 9.84 -5.08
C THR A 14 1.29 9.96 -6.24
N GLU A 15 1.75 10.23 -7.47
CA GLU A 15 0.87 10.26 -8.65
C GLU A 15 0.47 8.85 -9.09
N PHE A 16 1.35 7.86 -8.89
CA PHE A 16 1.02 6.46 -9.07
C PHE A 16 0.01 5.98 -8.02
N TYR A 17 0.19 6.37 -6.74
CA TYR A 17 -0.75 6.08 -5.66
C TYR A 17 -2.13 6.70 -5.89
N ARG A 18 -2.21 7.98 -6.31
CA ARG A 18 -3.49 8.62 -6.63
C ARG A 18 -4.16 8.00 -7.86
N ALA A 19 -3.42 7.67 -8.91
CA ALA A 19 -3.98 6.96 -10.07
C ALA A 19 -4.46 5.55 -9.71
N PHE A 20 -3.81 4.89 -8.74
CA PHE A 20 -4.20 3.58 -8.24
C PHE A 20 -5.47 3.65 -7.36
N VAL A 21 -5.53 4.59 -6.41
CA VAL A 21 -6.70 4.82 -5.54
C VAL A 21 -7.91 5.33 -6.35
N LEU A 22 -7.72 6.23 -7.33
CA LEU A 22 -8.82 6.66 -8.22
C LEU A 22 -9.39 5.50 -9.05
N ASN A 23 -8.54 4.62 -9.58
CA ASN A 23 -9.00 3.44 -10.32
C ASN A 23 -9.77 2.45 -9.41
N LEU A 24 -9.43 2.38 -8.12
CA LEU A 24 -10.14 1.58 -7.12
C LEU A 24 -11.55 2.11 -6.85
N ILE A 25 -11.74 3.43 -6.82
CA ILE A 25 -13.04 4.10 -6.62
C ILE A 25 -13.96 3.92 -7.83
N ILE A 26 -13.44 4.09 -9.05
CA ILE A 26 -14.22 3.97 -10.29
C ILE A 26 -14.69 2.52 -10.51
N SER A 27 -13.88 1.53 -10.13
CA SER A 27 -14.20 0.12 -10.32
C SER A 27 -15.30 -0.39 -9.37
N ASN A 28 -15.48 0.23 -8.19
CA ASN A 28 -16.51 -0.15 -7.22
C ASN A 28 -17.83 0.64 -7.38
N LEU A 29 -17.80 1.85 -7.97
CA LEU A 29 -19.02 2.65 -8.20
C LEU A 29 -19.80 2.23 -9.46
N ILE A 30 -19.16 1.50 -10.37
CA ILE A 30 -19.76 1.13 -11.65
C ILE A 30 -19.64 -0.38 -11.78
N GLY A 31 -20.69 -1.12 -11.44
CA GLY A 31 -20.81 -2.56 -11.70
C GLY A 31 -20.88 -2.90 -13.19
N LEU A 32 -19.92 -2.45 -14.00
CA LEU A 32 -19.83 -2.75 -15.42
C LEU A 32 -18.86 -3.92 -15.64
N GLN A 33 -19.42 -5.08 -15.95
CA GLN A 33 -18.70 -6.08 -16.73
C GLN A 33 -18.37 -5.49 -18.10
N PHE A 34 -17.11 -5.14 -18.33
CA PHE A 34 -16.63 -4.88 -19.68
C PHE A 34 -16.34 -6.21 -20.38
N ARG A 35 -17.23 -6.59 -21.31
CA ARG A 35 -16.92 -7.50 -22.41
C ARG A 35 -15.76 -6.91 -23.22
N ALA A 36 -14.58 -7.54 -23.13
CA ALA A 36 -13.44 -7.18 -23.95
C ALA A 36 -13.71 -7.54 -25.42
N GLY A 37 -13.88 -6.52 -26.25
CA GLY A 37 -13.85 -6.62 -27.70
C GLY A 37 -12.46 -7.02 -28.21
N ARG A 38 -12.45 -7.82 -29.27
CA ARG A 38 -11.26 -8.42 -29.90
C ARG A 38 -10.30 -7.33 -30.40
N TYR A 39 -9.12 -7.25 -29.80
CA TYR A 39 -7.94 -6.67 -30.47
C TYR A 39 -7.00 -7.80 -30.90
N LYS A 40 -6.87 -7.97 -32.21
CA LYS A 40 -5.88 -8.87 -32.82
C LYS A 40 -4.52 -8.19 -32.76
N PHE A 41 -3.63 -8.67 -31.89
CA PHE A 41 -2.21 -8.32 -31.97
C PHE A 41 -1.51 -9.34 -32.88
N GLN A 42 -0.93 -8.83 -33.97
CA GLN A 42 -0.20 -9.63 -34.95
C GLN A 42 1.05 -10.26 -34.31
N HIS A 43 1.26 -11.51 -34.68
CA HIS A 43 2.39 -12.35 -34.32
C HIS A 43 3.66 -11.77 -34.95
N SER A 44 4.63 -11.34 -34.13
CA SER A 44 6.03 -11.22 -34.55
C SER A 44 6.85 -12.23 -33.77
N SER A 45 7.29 -13.24 -34.51
CA SER A 45 8.18 -14.31 -34.05
C SER A 45 9.60 -13.78 -33.93
N THR A 46 10.03 -13.39 -32.73
CA THR A 46 11.44 -13.44 -32.32
C THR A 46 11.56 -13.22 -30.83
N MET A 47 11.91 -14.30 -30.12
CA MET A 47 12.90 -14.35 -29.01
C MET A 47 12.63 -15.60 -28.15
N ARG A 48 12.87 -16.77 -28.76
CA ARG A 48 13.37 -17.93 -28.01
C ARG A 48 14.81 -17.62 -27.58
N PHE A 49 15.03 -16.84 -26.52
CA PHE A 49 16.38 -16.75 -25.92
C PHE A 49 16.43 -16.17 -24.49
N PHE A 50 15.60 -16.63 -23.53
CA PHE A 50 15.93 -16.51 -22.09
C PHE A 50 15.37 -17.70 -21.28
N LYS A 51 15.65 -18.93 -21.74
CA LYS A 51 15.31 -20.17 -21.01
C LYS A 51 16.57 -20.95 -20.65
N LYS A 52 17.39 -20.36 -19.78
CA LYS A 52 18.52 -20.94 -19.02
C LYS A 52 19.37 -19.76 -18.57
N ILE A 53 19.32 -19.33 -17.30
CA ILE A 53 20.44 -19.14 -16.35
C ILE A 53 19.89 -18.63 -14.99
N PHE A 54 18.94 -19.30 -14.31
CA PHE A 54 18.71 -19.03 -12.86
C PHE A 54 18.24 -20.30 -12.14
N GLY A 55 19.18 -21.22 -11.94
CA GLY A 55 19.02 -22.38 -11.06
C GLY A 55 19.43 -22.07 -9.62
N LYS A 56 18.77 -21.09 -8.99
CA LYS A 56 18.67 -21.01 -7.54
C LYS A 56 17.18 -21.06 -7.23
N GLY A 57 16.72 -22.17 -6.68
CA GLY A 57 15.33 -22.27 -6.21
C GLY A 57 15.05 -21.08 -5.30
N GLN A 58 13.98 -20.34 -5.57
CA GLN A 58 13.47 -19.37 -4.61
C GLN A 58 13.29 -20.09 -3.27
N PRO A 59 13.68 -19.47 -2.14
CA PRO A 59 13.45 -20.08 -0.85
C PRO A 59 11.97 -20.45 -0.72
N SER A 60 11.68 -21.66 -0.22
CA SER A 60 10.29 -22.14 -0.07
C SER A 60 9.62 -21.60 1.20
N ARG A 61 10.38 -20.94 2.07
CA ARG A 61 9.93 -20.35 3.33
C ARG A 61 10.68 -19.03 3.62
N PRO A 62 10.10 -18.11 4.40
CA PRO A 62 10.79 -16.90 4.84
C PRO A 62 12.12 -17.20 5.54
N MET A 63 13.08 -16.29 5.38
CA MET A 63 14.35 -16.28 6.12
C MET A 63 14.16 -15.62 7.48
N GLU A 64 14.81 -16.15 8.53
CA GLU A 64 14.80 -15.52 9.85
C GLU A 64 15.77 -14.33 9.94
N PRO A 65 15.42 -13.26 10.66
CA PRO A 65 14.14 -13.09 11.35
C PRO A 65 13.01 -12.73 10.38
N VAL A 66 11.81 -13.32 10.57
CA VAL A 66 10.62 -12.93 9.81
C VAL A 66 10.33 -11.44 9.96
N PHE A 67 10.41 -10.90 11.17
CA PHE A 67 10.26 -9.48 11.43
C PHE A 67 11.64 -8.83 11.58
N PRO A 68 11.98 -7.79 10.80
CA PRO A 68 13.31 -7.18 10.86
C PRO A 68 13.52 -6.31 12.12
N GLY A 69 12.51 -6.18 12.97
CA GLY A 69 12.51 -5.35 14.17
C GLY A 69 11.84 -3.98 13.93
N GLU A 70 12.14 -3.05 14.85
CA GLU A 70 11.60 -1.69 14.83
C GLU A 70 12.68 -0.68 14.47
N GLY A 71 12.36 0.20 13.53
CA GLY A 71 13.21 1.29 13.06
C GLY A 71 12.37 2.49 12.62
N TYR A 72 11.38 2.88 13.43
CA TYR A 72 10.44 3.93 13.08
C TYR A 72 11.09 5.31 13.05
N THR A 73 10.89 6.03 11.94
CA THR A 73 11.32 7.41 11.75
C THR A 73 10.16 8.27 11.25
N ILE A 74 10.19 9.57 11.56
CA ILE A 74 9.22 10.53 11.05
C ILE A 74 9.83 11.30 9.88
N VAL A 75 9.16 11.26 8.73
CA VAL A 75 9.54 11.97 7.51
C VAL A 75 8.49 13.03 7.21
N LYS A 76 8.93 14.27 6.99
CA LYS A 76 8.07 15.35 6.49
C LYS A 76 8.01 15.29 4.98
N LEU A 77 6.79 15.36 4.43
CA LEU A 77 6.52 15.27 3.01
C LEU A 77 5.72 16.49 2.58
N GLU A 78 6.19 17.20 1.56
CA GLU A 78 5.42 18.26 0.93
C GLU A 78 4.53 17.63 -0.15
N MET A 79 3.22 17.67 0.04
CA MET A 79 2.23 17.16 -0.92
C MET A 79 1.43 18.31 -1.54
N LYS A 80 0.75 18.04 -2.65
CA LYS A 80 -0.08 19.04 -3.35
C LYS A 80 -1.17 19.64 -2.45
N ASP A 81 -1.65 18.86 -1.48
CA ASP A 81 -2.71 19.18 -0.52
C ASP A 81 -2.18 19.66 0.84
N GLY A 82 -0.87 19.84 0.98
CA GLY A 82 -0.22 20.39 2.18
C GLY A 82 0.87 19.49 2.76
N LEU A 83 1.28 19.82 3.98
CA LEU A 83 2.28 19.06 4.72
C LEU A 83 1.71 17.69 5.14
N ALA A 84 2.45 16.63 4.86
CA ALA A 84 2.19 15.29 5.37
C ALA A 84 3.33 14.81 6.27
N LEU A 85 2.98 14.01 7.27
CA LEU A 85 3.90 13.38 8.20
C LEU A 85 3.80 11.87 8.05
N ALA A 86 4.87 11.25 7.56
CA ALA A 86 4.97 9.80 7.47
C ALA A 86 5.75 9.25 8.65
N THR A 87 5.23 8.24 9.33
CA THR A 87 6.00 7.38 10.25
C THR A 87 6.32 6.10 9.50
N VAL A 88 7.59 5.78 9.29
CA VAL A 88 8.07 4.67 8.45
C VAL A 88 8.98 3.77 9.25
N ASN A 89 8.76 2.45 9.19
CA ASN A 89 9.67 1.45 9.76
C ASN A 89 10.81 1.13 8.78
N ASN A 90 11.95 1.80 8.96
CA ASN A 90 13.11 1.62 8.08
C ASN A 90 13.82 0.27 8.28
N ALA A 91 13.44 -0.52 9.28
CA ALA A 91 13.93 -1.90 9.40
C ALA A 91 13.55 -2.76 8.18
N TYR A 92 12.55 -2.34 7.39
CA TYR A 92 12.15 -2.99 6.15
C TYR A 92 12.97 -2.59 4.90
N ASP A 93 13.97 -1.70 5.04
CA ASP A 93 14.91 -1.43 3.96
C ASP A 93 15.63 -2.73 3.53
N ASN A 94 15.60 -3.03 2.23
CA ASN A 94 16.16 -4.27 1.67
C ASN A 94 15.59 -5.56 2.30
N TYR A 95 14.35 -5.52 2.80
CA TYR A 95 13.72 -6.68 3.43
C TYR A 95 13.74 -7.92 2.52
N ALA A 96 14.38 -9.00 2.99
CA ALA A 96 14.66 -10.18 2.17
C ALA A 96 13.40 -11.02 1.86
N ASN A 97 12.35 -10.90 2.67
CA ASN A 97 11.17 -11.76 2.59
C ASN A 97 9.98 -11.13 1.85
N LYS A 98 10.15 -10.01 1.12
CA LYS A 98 9.06 -9.32 0.38
C LYS A 98 8.19 -10.29 -0.44
N ALA A 99 8.80 -11.28 -1.09
CA ALA A 99 8.11 -12.26 -1.93
C ALA A 99 7.12 -13.17 -1.18
N PHE A 100 7.27 -13.35 0.14
CA PHE A 100 6.37 -14.15 0.98
C PHE A 100 5.16 -13.37 1.48
N TYR A 101 5.18 -12.04 1.37
CA TYR A 101 4.12 -11.14 1.83
C TYR A 101 3.65 -10.25 0.68
N PRO A 102 3.05 -10.83 -0.38
CA PRO A 102 2.82 -10.12 -1.63
C PRO A 102 1.51 -9.33 -1.65
N TRP A 103 0.83 -9.15 -0.52
CA TRP A 103 -0.46 -8.49 -0.45
C TRP A 103 -0.36 -7.23 0.37
N PHE A 104 -0.56 -6.09 -0.29
CA PHE A 104 -0.66 -4.80 0.37
C PHE A 104 -2.05 -4.62 0.98
N VAL A 105 -2.08 -4.11 2.20
CA VAL A 105 -3.29 -3.66 2.90
C VAL A 105 -3.16 -2.15 3.08
N GLY A 106 -4.11 -1.42 2.49
CA GLY A 106 -4.22 0.03 2.62
C GLY A 106 -5.49 0.41 3.35
N VAL A 107 -5.36 1.25 4.37
CA VAL A 107 -6.51 1.83 5.09
C VAL A 107 -6.35 3.34 5.15
N GLU A 108 -7.31 4.07 4.60
CA GLU A 108 -7.42 5.51 4.76
C GLU A 108 -8.52 5.80 5.77
N LEU A 109 -8.18 6.53 6.83
CA LEU A 109 -9.08 6.97 7.88
C LEU A 109 -9.23 8.48 7.81
N GLN A 110 -10.46 8.97 7.83
CA GLN A 110 -10.70 10.39 8.03
C GLN A 110 -10.25 10.83 9.44
N VAL A 111 -9.63 12.00 9.49
CA VAL A 111 -9.29 12.72 10.72
C VAL A 111 -10.43 13.69 11.02
N ILE A 112 -11.13 13.48 12.14
CA ILE A 112 -12.28 14.27 12.56
C ILE A 112 -11.80 15.58 13.19
N ASP A 113 -11.14 15.48 14.35
CA ASP A 113 -10.64 16.64 15.07
C ASP A 113 -9.22 16.95 14.62
N LYS A 114 -9.05 18.05 13.90
CA LYS A 114 -7.79 18.43 13.23
C LYS A 114 -7.47 19.90 13.38
N ASN A 115 -6.18 20.21 13.32
CA ASN A 115 -5.67 21.58 13.23
C ASN A 115 -5.79 22.14 11.80
N ASP A 116 -5.36 23.39 11.62
CA ASP A 116 -5.42 24.11 10.32
C ASP A 116 -4.64 23.44 9.18
N ASN A 117 -3.66 22.58 9.50
CA ASN A 117 -2.90 21.81 8.50
C ASN A 117 -3.55 20.44 8.20
N GLY A 118 -4.70 20.17 8.81
CA GLY A 118 -5.43 18.91 8.66
C GLY A 118 -4.80 17.73 9.40
N HIS A 119 -3.87 17.98 10.34
CA HIS A 119 -3.32 16.95 11.23
C HIS A 119 -4.19 16.81 12.48
N PRO A 120 -4.30 15.59 13.06
CA PRO A 120 -5.14 15.33 14.21
C PRO A 120 -4.71 16.15 15.43
N THR A 121 -5.67 16.47 16.31
CA THR A 121 -5.37 16.84 17.69
C THR A 121 -4.77 15.64 18.44
N ASP A 122 -4.26 15.83 19.66
CA ASP A 122 -3.67 14.74 20.43
C ASP A 122 -4.70 13.65 20.77
N GLU A 123 -5.93 14.03 21.10
CA GLU A 123 -7.03 13.10 21.38
C GLU A 123 -7.41 12.28 20.14
N GLU A 124 -7.54 12.92 18.99
CA GLU A 124 -7.85 12.23 17.74
C GLU A 124 -6.66 11.37 17.26
N ALA A 125 -5.42 11.81 17.49
CA ALA A 125 -4.24 11.01 17.19
C ALA A 125 -4.20 9.74 18.04
N ALA A 126 -4.58 9.83 19.32
CA ALA A 126 -4.72 8.68 20.20
C ALA A 126 -5.82 7.73 19.73
N ARG A 127 -6.98 8.25 19.33
CA ARG A 127 -8.07 7.42 18.76
C ARG A 127 -7.63 6.70 17.50
N LEU A 128 -6.96 7.39 16.59
CA LEU A 128 -6.42 6.80 15.36
C LEU A 128 -5.34 5.74 15.63
N ASN A 129 -4.53 5.89 16.68
CA ASN A 129 -3.57 4.87 17.09
C ASN A 129 -4.28 3.60 17.57
N ILE A 130 -5.33 3.75 18.39
CA ILE A 130 -6.14 2.62 18.85
C ILE A 130 -6.76 1.89 17.66
N ILE A 131 -7.32 2.60 16.68
CA ILE A 131 -7.88 1.98 15.46
C ILE A 131 -6.79 1.19 14.70
N GLN A 132 -5.58 1.74 14.59
CA GLN A 132 -4.47 1.05 13.94
C GLN A 132 -4.09 -0.24 14.71
N GLU A 133 -4.02 -0.19 16.04
CA GLU A 133 -3.71 -1.36 16.89
C GLU A 133 -4.79 -2.44 16.80
N GLU A 134 -6.07 -2.04 16.82
CA GLU A 134 -7.22 -2.92 16.61
C GLU A 134 -7.16 -3.58 15.22
N LEU A 135 -6.84 -2.81 14.19
CA LEU A 135 -6.71 -3.30 12.81
C LEU A 135 -5.55 -4.30 12.67
N GLU A 136 -4.39 -3.99 13.25
CA GLU A 136 -3.26 -4.90 13.25
C GLU A 136 -3.60 -6.20 13.99
N THR A 137 -4.33 -6.11 15.11
CA THR A 137 -4.77 -7.29 15.87
C THR A 137 -5.72 -8.15 15.05
N PHE A 138 -6.74 -7.54 14.44
CA PHE A 138 -7.69 -8.20 13.55
C PHE A 138 -7.00 -8.95 12.41
N LEU A 139 -6.03 -8.32 11.74
CA LEU A 139 -5.29 -8.97 10.66
C LEU A 139 -4.37 -10.11 11.16
N LYS A 140 -3.76 -9.95 12.35
CA LYS A 140 -2.87 -10.95 12.97
C LYS A 140 -3.58 -12.24 13.37
N GLU A 141 -4.91 -12.26 13.47
CA GLU A 141 -5.67 -13.48 13.74
C GLU A 141 -5.50 -14.55 12.65
N GLN A 142 -5.27 -14.12 11.41
CA GLN A 142 -5.22 -15.01 10.25
C GLN A 142 -3.93 -14.88 9.42
N HIS A 143 -3.19 -13.79 9.59
CA HIS A 143 -2.07 -13.43 8.72
C HIS A 143 -0.82 -13.07 9.50
N THR A 144 0.33 -13.19 8.84
CA THR A 144 1.54 -12.50 9.30
C THR A 144 1.51 -11.07 8.79
N VAL A 145 1.50 -10.09 9.70
CA VAL A 145 1.27 -8.68 9.37
C VAL A 145 2.55 -7.85 9.53
N HIS A 146 2.95 -7.18 8.46
CA HIS A 146 4.08 -6.28 8.43
C HIS A 146 3.59 -4.83 8.35
N SER A 147 3.68 -4.09 9.47
CA SER A 147 3.37 -2.66 9.54
C SER A 147 4.55 -1.85 9.00
N ILE A 148 4.39 -1.21 7.84
CA ILE A 148 5.49 -0.56 7.13
C ILE A 148 5.49 0.94 7.36
N ALA A 149 4.33 1.56 7.14
CA ALA A 149 4.22 3.00 7.21
C ALA A 149 2.81 3.44 7.60
N ARG A 150 2.74 4.63 8.19
CA ARG A 150 1.51 5.42 8.25
C ARG A 150 1.82 6.83 7.79
N VAL A 151 0.88 7.45 7.09
CA VAL A 151 1.02 8.81 6.58
C VAL A 151 -0.18 9.62 7.03
N THR A 152 0.05 10.69 7.79
CA THR A 152 -0.99 11.65 8.12
C THR A 152 -0.85 12.86 7.21
N ARG A 153 -1.88 13.12 6.41
CA ARG A 153 -1.98 14.22 5.46
C ARG A 153 -3.29 14.97 5.70
N ASN A 154 -3.52 16.05 4.95
CA ASN A 154 -4.64 16.96 5.15
C ASN A 154 -6.00 16.25 5.31
N GLY A 155 -6.43 16.06 6.56
CA GLY A 155 -7.70 15.44 6.93
C GLY A 155 -7.75 13.91 6.89
N PHE A 156 -6.65 13.22 6.60
CA PHE A 156 -6.64 11.76 6.47
C PHE A 156 -5.37 11.10 7.05
N ARG A 157 -5.52 9.87 7.54
CA ARG A 157 -4.42 8.99 7.92
C ARG A 157 -4.46 7.71 7.08
N ASP A 158 -3.40 7.50 6.30
CA ASP A 158 -3.15 6.28 5.55
C ASP A 158 -2.34 5.31 6.42
N ILE A 159 -2.74 4.04 6.47
CA ILE A 159 -2.03 2.94 7.13
C ILE A 159 -1.65 1.93 6.05
N MET A 160 -0.38 1.52 6.02
CA MET A 160 0.21 0.71 4.97
C MET A 160 0.89 -0.53 5.56
N MET A 161 0.33 -1.70 5.25
CA MET A 161 0.81 -2.99 5.75
C MET A 161 0.96 -4.01 4.64
N TYR A 162 1.71 -5.09 4.89
CA TYR A 162 1.76 -6.26 4.02
C TYR A 162 1.40 -7.55 4.77
N ILE A 163 0.73 -8.46 4.07
CA ILE A 163 0.30 -9.77 4.58
C ILE A 163 0.66 -10.91 3.61
N ASP A 164 0.64 -12.15 4.13
CA ASP A 164 1.00 -13.36 3.36
C ASP A 164 -0.09 -13.84 2.41
N LYS A 165 -1.37 -13.61 2.73
CA LYS A 165 -2.52 -14.06 1.93
C LYS A 165 -3.66 -13.02 1.96
N PRO A 166 -4.50 -12.92 0.92
CA PRO A 166 -5.56 -11.90 0.86
C PRO A 166 -6.86 -12.34 1.54
N LYS A 167 -6.80 -13.34 2.41
CA LYS A 167 -8.01 -14.02 2.87
C LYS A 167 -8.67 -13.20 3.98
N LEU A 168 -9.63 -12.37 3.59
CA LEU A 168 -10.65 -11.81 4.46
C LEU A 168 -11.98 -11.91 3.72
N THR A 169 -13.02 -12.32 4.41
CA THR A 169 -14.39 -12.26 3.92
C THR A 169 -14.91 -10.82 4.02
N GLN A 170 -15.88 -10.49 3.16
CA GLN A 170 -16.55 -9.19 3.25
C GLN A 170 -17.25 -9.00 4.61
N GLU A 171 -17.76 -10.08 5.20
CA GLU A 171 -18.41 -10.06 6.51
C GLU A 171 -17.42 -9.70 7.63
N GLU A 172 -16.23 -10.30 7.66
CA GLU A 172 -15.18 -9.96 8.63
C GLU A 172 -14.78 -8.48 8.52
N VAL A 173 -14.54 -8.01 7.29
CA VAL A 173 -14.19 -6.60 7.02
C VAL A 173 -15.32 -5.66 7.48
N ASN A 174 -16.57 -5.98 7.14
CA ASN A 174 -17.71 -5.17 7.55
C ASN A 174 -17.86 -5.16 9.07
N ASN A 175 -17.79 -6.32 9.72
CA ASN A 175 -17.92 -6.43 11.17
C ASN A 175 -16.87 -5.58 11.90
N PHE A 176 -15.64 -5.56 11.40
CA PHE A 176 -14.58 -4.72 11.94
C PHE A 176 -14.86 -3.22 11.73
N PHE A 177 -15.14 -2.80 10.49
CA PHE A 177 -15.24 -1.38 10.15
C PHE A 177 -16.59 -0.73 10.46
N ASN A 178 -17.68 -1.49 10.63
CA ASN A 178 -19.03 -0.97 10.87
C ASN A 178 -19.10 -0.03 12.09
N GLY A 179 -18.34 -0.32 13.15
CA GLY A 179 -18.28 0.55 14.33
C GLY A 179 -17.56 1.86 14.04
N ILE A 180 -16.44 1.78 13.32
CA ILE A 180 -15.59 2.92 12.98
C ILE A 180 -16.30 3.84 11.97
N GLN A 181 -16.97 3.27 10.98
CA GLN A 181 -17.68 3.99 9.92
C GLN A 181 -18.89 4.81 10.41
N LYS A 182 -19.34 4.61 11.64
CA LYS A 182 -20.37 5.46 12.26
C LYS A 182 -19.87 6.87 12.53
N ASP A 183 -18.57 7.01 12.80
CA ASP A 183 -17.97 8.26 13.27
C ASP A 183 -17.09 8.92 12.19
N ARG A 184 -16.54 8.14 11.26
CA ARG A 184 -15.58 8.63 10.26
C ARG A 184 -15.65 7.89 8.93
N GLU A 185 -15.23 8.54 7.86
CA GLU A 185 -14.99 7.88 6.58
C GLU A 185 -13.82 6.90 6.67
N VAL A 186 -13.99 5.72 6.05
CA VAL A 186 -12.97 4.68 5.98
C VAL A 186 -12.94 4.09 4.57
N ASN A 187 -11.75 4.10 3.96
CA ASN A 187 -11.49 3.34 2.74
C ASN A 187 -10.50 2.22 3.05
N PHE A 188 -10.92 0.98 2.79
CA PHE A 188 -10.13 -0.23 3.01
C PHE A 188 -9.89 -0.96 1.69
N GLY A 189 -8.68 -1.47 1.47
CA GLY A 189 -8.38 -2.29 0.31
C GLY A 189 -7.23 -3.27 0.53
N ILE A 190 -7.36 -4.45 -0.08
CA ILE A 190 -6.30 -5.44 -0.21
C ILE A 190 -6.01 -5.66 -1.69
N HIS A 191 -4.74 -5.62 -2.09
CA HIS A 191 -4.36 -5.94 -3.46
C HIS A 191 -2.97 -6.57 -3.53
N GLN A 192 -2.71 -7.28 -4.62
CA GLN A 192 -1.44 -7.93 -4.84
C GLN A 192 -0.38 -6.89 -5.23
N ASP A 193 0.73 -6.88 -4.49
CA ASP A 193 1.92 -6.06 -4.71
C ASP A 193 3.17 -6.84 -4.27
N SER A 194 3.58 -7.83 -5.07
CA SER A 194 4.70 -8.73 -4.76
C SER A 194 6.07 -8.04 -4.74
N SER A 195 6.18 -6.84 -5.29
CA SER A 195 7.41 -6.05 -5.34
C SER A 195 7.46 -4.96 -4.27
N TRP A 196 6.39 -4.82 -3.48
CA TRP A 196 6.24 -3.77 -2.47
C TRP A 196 6.37 -2.36 -3.08
N ASN A 197 5.81 -2.16 -4.27
CA ASN A 197 5.88 -0.88 -4.97
C ASN A 197 5.13 0.22 -4.23
N ALA A 198 4.02 -0.10 -3.53
CA ALA A 198 3.19 0.88 -2.84
C ALA A 198 3.95 1.66 -1.76
N VAL A 199 5.00 1.04 -1.17
CA VAL A 199 5.84 1.64 -0.12
C VAL A 199 7.26 1.97 -0.57
N SER A 200 7.61 1.75 -1.85
CA SER A 200 8.95 1.98 -2.39
C SER A 200 9.44 3.44 -2.31
N GLY A 201 8.52 4.40 -2.14
CA GLY A 201 8.88 5.79 -1.86
C GLY A 201 9.38 6.04 -0.44
N PHE A 202 9.17 5.09 0.48
CA PHE A 202 9.52 5.18 1.90
C PHE A 202 10.69 4.28 2.27
N ILE A 203 10.74 3.09 1.69
CA ILE A 203 11.76 2.07 1.97
C ILE A 203 12.51 1.67 0.70
N LYS A 204 13.76 1.22 0.87
CA LYS A 204 14.65 0.79 -0.23
C LYS A 204 14.52 -0.69 -0.61
#